data_AF-A0A7L0WNL3-F1
#
_entry.id   AF-A0A7L0WNL3-F1
#
_cell.length_a   1.000
_cell.length_b   1.000
_cell.length_c   1.000
_cell.angle_alpha   90.00
_cell.angle_beta   90.00
_cell.angle_gamma   90.00
#
_symmetry.space_group_name_H-M   'P 1'
#
loop_
_entity.id
_entity.type
_entity.pdbx_description
1 polymer ?
#
loop_
_entity_poly.entity_id
_entity_poly.type
_entity_poly.pdbx_seq_one_letter_code
_entity_poly.pdbx_strand_id
1 'polypeptide(L)' 'QGGCVEVDSETEAVLGAPFKLLCIACKRRSETPAEAEGEWFFRPEGSPEFTKV' A
#
# COMPACT_ATOMS: atom_id res chain seq x y z
N GLN A 1 11.75 15.86 15.88
CA GLN A 1 11.42 14.44 15.69
C GLN A 1 9.94 14.38 15.32
N GLY A 2 9.60 13.84 14.16
CA GLY A 2 8.22 13.59 13.74
C GLY A 2 7.92 12.10 13.83
N GLY A 3 6.69 11.75 14.22
CA GLY A 3 6.21 10.37 14.19
C GLY A 3 5.77 9.96 12.78
N CYS A 4 5.76 8.66 12.52
CA CYS A 4 5.12 8.08 11.34
C CYS A 4 3.66 7.78 11.68
N VAL A 5 2.74 8.00 10.73
CA VAL A 5 1.32 7.69 10.88
C VAL A 5 0.89 6.88 9.67
N GLU A 6 0.28 5.73 9.91
CA GLU A 6 -0.36 4.93 8.88
C GLU A 6 -1.74 5.53 8.61
N VAL A 7 -2.03 5.81 7.34
CA VAL A 7 -3.34 6.27 6.89
C VAL A 7 -3.85 5.31 5.83
N ASP A 8 -5.14 5.00 5.91
CA ASP A 8 -5.79 4.09 4.98
C ASP A 8 -5.81 4.68 3.56
N SER A 9 -5.79 3.80 2.57
CA SER A 9 -5.98 4.19 1.17
C SER A 9 -7.46 4.45 0.90
N GLU A 10 -7.72 5.39 0.00
CA GLU A 10 -9.04 5.54 -0.61
C GLU A 10 -9.46 4.24 -1.32
N THR A 11 -10.78 4.04 -1.43
CA THR A 11 -11.37 2.82 -2.01
C THR A 11 -12.15 3.07 -3.31
N GLU A 12 -12.41 4.33 -3.65
CA GLU A 12 -13.21 4.71 -4.82
C GLU A 12 -12.36 5.47 -5.85
N ALA A 13 -12.39 5.01 -7.10
CA ALA A 13 -11.63 5.58 -8.20
C ALA A 13 -12.57 6.17 -9.28
N VAL A 14 -12.14 7.27 -9.90
CA VAL A 14 -12.88 7.88 -11.02
C VAL A 14 -12.47 7.20 -12.32
N LEU A 15 -13.46 6.72 -13.08
CA LEU A 15 -13.22 6.06 -14.37
C LEU A 15 -12.45 6.98 -15.33
N GLY A 16 -11.36 6.47 -15.89
CA GLY A 16 -10.50 7.20 -16.83
C GLY A 16 -9.50 8.17 -16.18
N ALA A 17 -9.48 8.30 -14.86
CA ALA A 17 -8.47 9.06 -14.13
C ALA A 17 -7.47 8.12 -13.43
N PRO A 18 -6.19 8.52 -13.27
CA PRO A 18 -5.25 7.77 -12.46
C PRO A 18 -5.70 7.75 -11.00
N PHE A 19 -5.51 6.60 -10.34
CA PHE A 19 -5.84 6.40 -8.93
C PHE A 19 -4.59 6.00 -8.15
N LYS A 20 -4.43 6.55 -6.94
CA LYS A 20 -3.27 6.28 -6.09
C LYS A 20 -3.68 5.35 -4.96
N LEU A 21 -3.11 4.13 -4.96
CA LEU A 21 -3.17 3.23 -3.81
C LEU A 21 -2.08 3.62 -2.80
N LEU A 22 -2.47 3.73 -1.53
CA LEU A 22 -1.54 3.97 -0.42
C LEU A 22 -1.32 2.68 0.39
N CYS A 23 -0.05 2.37 0.65
CA CYS A 23 0.36 1.38 1.64
C CYS A 23 1.48 2.00 2.46
N ILE A 24 1.23 2.20 3.75
CA ILE A 24 2.18 2.81 4.68
C ILE A 24 2.37 1.83 5.82
N ALA A 25 3.61 1.37 6.00
CA ALA A 25 4.01 0.54 7.12
C ALA A 25 5.08 1.29 7.92
N CYS A 26 4.72 1.73 9.12
CA CYS A 26 5.60 2.51 9.98
C CYS A 26 6.51 1.59 10.79
N LYS A 27 7.81 1.93 10.87
CA LYS A 27 8.70 1.28 11.83
C LYS A 27 8.19 1.53 13.25
N ARG A 28 8.18 0.49 14.09
CA ARG A 28 7.82 0.60 15.51
C ARG A 28 8.70 1.59 16.28
N ARG A 29 9.98 1.67 15.91
CA ARG A 29 10.99 2.57 16.49
C ARG A 29 11.75 3.28 15.38
N SER A 30 11.70 4.61 15.37
CA SER A 30 12.27 5.45 14.30
C SER A 30 13.79 5.35 14.20
N GLU A 31 14.44 5.17 15.36
CA GLU A 31 15.88 5.17 15.56
C GLU A 31 16.55 3.87 15.10
N THR A 32 15.79 2.79 14.90
CA THR A 32 16.33 1.52 14.42
C THR A 32 16.48 1.55 12.90
N PRO A 33 17.70 1.45 12.33
CA PRO A 33 17.89 1.30 10.89
C PRO A 33 17.29 -0.02 10.41
N ALA A 34 16.65 -0.03 9.24
CA ALA A 34 16.05 -1.22 8.65
C ALA A 34 15.97 -1.06 7.13
N GLU A 35 16.04 -2.19 6.43
CA GLU A 35 15.73 -2.33 5.01
C GLU A 35 14.41 -3.10 4.88
N ALA A 36 13.61 -2.76 3.88
CA ALA A 36 12.32 -3.39 3.64
C ALA A 36 12.03 -3.44 2.13
N GLU A 37 11.32 -4.48 1.72
CA GLU A 37 10.83 -4.67 0.36
C GLU A 37 9.31 -4.82 0.39
N GLY A 38 8.64 -4.40 -0.68
CA GLY A 38 7.19 -4.48 -0.83
C GLY A 38 6.81 -5.04 -2.19
N GLU A 39 5.80 -5.89 -2.22
CA GLU A 39 5.26 -6.48 -3.44
C GLU A 39 3.76 -6.21 -3.53
N TRP A 40 3.28 -5.98 -4.75
CA TRP A 40 1.86 -5.77 -5.03
C TRP A 40 1.30 -6.91 -5.85
N PHE A 41 0.12 -7.37 -5.44
CA PHE A 41 -0.64 -8.39 -6.14
C PHE A 41 -2.10 -7.94 -6.22
N PHE A 42 -2.72 -8.18 -7.38
CA PHE A 42 -4.12 -7.84 -7.63
C PHE A 42 -4.91 -9.09 -8.00
N ARG A 43 -6.12 -9.18 -7.46
CA ARG A 43 -7.10 -10.20 -7.84
C ARG A 43 -8.42 -9.50 -8.16
N PRO A 44 -8.85 -9.49 -9.43
CA PRO A 44 -10.15 -8.95 -9.78
C PRO A 44 -11.27 -9.80 -9.18
N GLU A 45 -12.43 -9.18 -8.95
CA GLU A 45 -13.62 -9.88 -8.47
C GLU A 45 -13.99 -11.04 -9.40
N GLY A 46 -14.32 -12.19 -8.82
CA GLY A 46 -14.63 -13.41 -9.57
C GLY A 46 -13.42 -14.22 -10.06
N SER A 47 -12.19 -13.70 -9.95
CA SER A 47 -10.98 -14.48 -10.25
C SER A 47 -10.57 -15.37 -9.06
N PRO A 48 -10.11 -16.60 -9.29
CA PRO A 48 -9.54 -17.45 -8.24
C PRO A 48 -8.08 -17.07 -7.89
N GLU A 49 -7.37 -16.36 -8.77
CA GLU A 49 -5.92 -16.17 -8.68
C GLU A 49 -5.51 -14.70 -8.58
N PHE A 50 -4.39 -14.46 -7.89
CA PHE A 50 -3.71 -13.18 -7.81
C PHE A 50 -2.65 -13.07 -8.92
N THR A 51 -2.50 -11.87 -9.47
CA THR A 51 -1.43 -11.54 -10.42
C THR A 51 -0.52 -10.48 -9.81
N LYS A 52 0.80 -10.61 -10.00
CA LYS A 52 1.77 -9.59 -9.58
C LYS A 52 1.60 -8.34 -10.44
N VAL A 53 1.53 -7.17 -9.80
CA VAL A 53 1.38 -5.86 -10.44
C VAL A 53 2.74 -5.23 -10.68
#